data_AF-A0A0F9ECG4-F1
#
_entry.id   AF-A0A0F9ECG4-F1
#
_cell.length_a   1.000
_cell.length_b   1.000
_cell.length_c   1.000
_cell.angle_alpha   90.00
_cell.angle_beta   90.00
_cell.angle_gamma   90.00
#
_symmetry.space_group_name_H-M   'P 1'
#
loop_
_entity.id
_entity.type
_entity.pdbx_description
1 polymer ?
#
loop_
_entity_poly.entity_id
_entity_poly.type
_entity_poly.pdbx_seq_one_letter_code
_entity_poly.pdbx_strand_id
1 'polypeptide(L)'
;MAGRPKRVFTPEEVQGIEQYARIGSYNRTISTGMSIPLNTLERHFGAKIRHWRAAGKLDMRVNLHKQAENSAQTAIFIAKNELGMVDKQEIRTEAVDTKSRTEQQLEADKAAARAYNEAMSKTNIIPIKETKNG
;
A
#
# COMPACT_ATOMS: atom_id res chain seq x y z
N MET A 1 1.25 -44.04 15.68
CA MET A 1 0.25 -43.40 14.79
C MET A 1 0.96 -42.96 13.52
N ALA A 2 0.59 -43.49 12.36
CA ALA A 2 1.17 -43.05 11.10
C ALA A 2 0.68 -41.63 10.80
N GLY A 3 1.60 -40.66 10.75
CA GLY A 3 1.25 -39.28 10.41
C GLY A 3 0.68 -39.18 8.99
N ARG A 4 -0.18 -38.18 8.76
CA ARG A 4 -0.76 -37.90 7.42
C ARG A 4 0.38 -37.82 6.38
N PRO A 5 0.28 -38.52 5.24
CA PRO A 5 1.31 -38.48 4.21
C PRO A 5 1.57 -37.05 3.74
N LYS A 6 2.85 -36.69 3.58
CA LYS A 6 3.26 -35.37 3.09
C LYS A 6 2.80 -35.24 1.63
N ARG A 7 2.14 -34.13 1.30
CA ARG A 7 1.78 -33.82 -0.09
C ARG A 7 3.07 -33.65 -0.90
N VAL A 8 3.16 -34.36 -2.01
CA VAL A 8 4.19 -34.20 -3.03
C VAL A 8 3.54 -33.47 -4.18
N PHE A 9 4.21 -32.46 -4.73
CA PHE A 9 3.72 -31.69 -5.87
C PHE A 9 4.29 -32.27 -7.15
N THR A 10 3.45 -32.38 -8.18
CA THR A 10 3.93 -32.81 -9.49
C THR A 10 4.71 -31.68 -10.16
N PRO A 11 5.62 -31.98 -11.11
CA PRO A 11 6.33 -30.96 -11.87
C PRO A 11 5.39 -29.96 -12.54
N GLU A 12 4.25 -30.43 -13.05
CA GLU A 12 3.22 -29.62 -13.70
C GLU A 12 2.55 -28.65 -12.72
N GLU A 13 2.24 -29.11 -11.50
CA GLU A 13 1.73 -28.22 -10.44
C GLU A 13 2.75 -27.13 -10.10
N VAL A 14 4.04 -27.48 -10.00
CA VAL A 14 5.10 -26.51 -9.72
C VAL A 14 5.24 -25.48 -10.84
N GLN A 15 5.20 -25.93 -12.11
CA GLN A 15 5.23 -25.03 -13.27
C GLN A 15 4.03 -24.10 -13.30
N GLY A 16 2.83 -24.61 -13.01
CA GLY A 16 1.62 -23.78 -12.93
C GLY A 16 1.75 -22.70 -11.84
N ILE A 17 2.21 -23.07 -10.64
CA ILE A 17 2.47 -22.10 -9.56
C ILE A 17 3.49 -21.06 -9.99
N GLU A 18 4.60 -21.49 -10.62
CA GLU A 18 5.63 -20.58 -11.12
C GLU A 18 5.05 -19.60 -12.15
N GLN A 19 4.28 -20.08 -13.13
CA GLN A 19 3.69 -19.24 -14.16
C GLN A 19 2.78 -18.16 -13.55
N TYR A 20 1.87 -18.54 -12.65
CA TYR A 20 1.03 -17.57 -11.96
C TYR A 20 1.84 -16.59 -11.10
N ALA A 21 2.91 -17.05 -10.46
CA ALA A 21 3.77 -16.19 -9.67
C ALA A 21 4.53 -15.18 -10.54
N ARG A 22 5.04 -15.58 -11.71
CA ARG A 22 5.78 -14.71 -12.64
C ARG A 22 4.91 -13.59 -13.22
N ILE A 23 3.62 -13.86 -13.47
CA ILE A 23 2.67 -12.83 -13.89
C ILE A 23 2.17 -11.94 -12.72
N GLY A 24 2.72 -12.10 -11.52
CA GLY A 24 2.40 -11.25 -10.37
C GLY A 24 1.10 -11.62 -9.63
N SER A 25 0.48 -12.77 -9.90
CA SER A 25 -0.77 -13.17 -9.24
C SER A 25 -0.63 -13.29 -7.72
N TYR A 26 -1.66 -12.89 -6.97
CA TYR A 26 -1.72 -13.02 -5.51
C TYR A 26 -1.78 -14.48 -5.06
N ASN A 27 -1.25 -14.79 -3.87
CA ASN A 27 -1.24 -16.17 -3.32
C ASN A 27 -2.64 -16.79 -3.29
N ARG A 28 -3.67 -15.99 -2.99
CA ARG A 28 -5.08 -16.43 -2.99
C ARG A 28 -5.53 -16.85 -4.39
N THR A 29 -5.21 -16.08 -5.42
CA THR A 29 -5.52 -16.41 -6.81
C THR A 29 -4.85 -17.71 -7.24
N ILE A 30 -3.57 -17.89 -6.90
CA ILE A 30 -2.83 -19.13 -7.18
C ILE A 30 -3.47 -20.32 -6.46
N SER A 31 -3.79 -20.13 -5.17
CA SER A 31 -4.45 -21.15 -4.34
C SER A 31 -5.77 -21.61 -4.94
N THR A 32 -6.62 -20.68 -5.37
CA THR A 32 -7.89 -20.97 -6.03
C THR A 32 -7.68 -21.62 -7.39
N GLY A 33 -6.83 -21.05 -8.26
CA GLY A 33 -6.60 -21.53 -9.62
C GLY A 33 -5.98 -22.93 -9.69
N MET A 34 -5.12 -23.27 -8.72
CA MET A 34 -4.46 -24.58 -8.65
C MET A 34 -5.17 -25.57 -7.72
N SER A 35 -6.26 -25.18 -7.07
CA SER A 35 -6.93 -25.98 -6.03
C SER A 35 -5.98 -26.45 -4.92
N ILE A 36 -5.06 -25.58 -4.50
CA ILE A 36 -4.09 -25.84 -3.42
C ILE A 36 -4.48 -24.98 -2.23
N PRO A 37 -4.64 -25.54 -1.01
CA PRO A 37 -4.92 -24.73 0.18
C PRO A 37 -3.85 -23.65 0.39
N LEU A 38 -4.27 -22.42 0.70
CA LEU A 38 -3.37 -21.26 0.83
C LEU A 38 -2.21 -21.54 1.80
N ASN A 39 -2.50 -22.08 2.98
CA ASN A 39 -1.48 -22.42 3.98
C ASN A 39 -0.45 -23.43 3.45
N THR A 40 -0.90 -24.38 2.61
CA THR A 40 -0.03 -25.36 1.98
C THR A 40 0.85 -24.69 0.92
N LEU A 41 0.28 -23.82 0.08
CA LEU A 41 1.02 -23.06 -0.91
C LEU A 41 2.12 -22.21 -0.27
N GLU A 42 1.77 -21.46 0.78
CA GLU A 42 2.72 -20.56 1.46
C GLU A 42 3.84 -21.32 2.16
N ARG A 43 3.50 -22.42 2.82
CA ARG A 43 4.50 -23.26 3.51
C ARG A 43 5.49 -23.91 2.56
N HIS A 44 5.04 -24.39 1.40
CA HIS A 44 5.90 -25.13 0.46
C HIS A 44 6.59 -24.22 -0.56
N PHE A 45 5.97 -23.12 -0.96
CA PHE A 45 6.42 -22.28 -2.07
C PHE A 45 6.57 -20.80 -1.73
N GLY A 46 6.28 -20.34 -0.51
CA GLY A 46 6.31 -18.90 -0.18
C GLY A 46 7.64 -18.20 -0.50
N ALA A 47 8.78 -18.87 -0.29
CA ALA A 47 10.08 -18.34 -0.70
C ALA A 47 10.26 -18.35 -2.23
N LYS A 48 9.91 -19.44 -2.91
CA LYS A 48 10.01 -19.58 -4.37
C LYS A 48 9.11 -18.60 -5.11
N ILE A 49 7.87 -18.41 -4.65
CA ILE A 49 6.91 -17.46 -5.22
C ILE A 49 7.46 -16.03 -5.17
N ARG A 50 8.13 -15.63 -4.07
CA ARG A 50 8.78 -14.32 -3.99
C ARG A 50 9.89 -14.18 -5.04
N HIS A 51 10.70 -15.21 -5.21
CA HIS A 51 11.75 -15.23 -6.23
C HIS A 51 11.18 -15.20 -7.66
N TRP A 52 10.18 -16.02 -7.96
CA TRP A 52 9.51 -16.05 -9.26
C TRP A 52 8.81 -14.73 -9.60
N ARG A 53 8.19 -14.06 -8.62
CA ARG A 53 7.66 -12.70 -8.80
C ARG A 53 8.75 -11.69 -9.15
N ALA A 54 9.90 -11.77 -8.48
CA ALA A 54 11.02 -10.89 -8.77
C ALA A 54 11.58 -11.15 -10.19
N ALA A 55 11.70 -12.42 -10.58
CA ALA A 55 12.10 -12.80 -11.94
C ALA A 55 11.11 -12.28 -12.99
N GLY A 56 9.81 -12.46 -12.78
CA GLY A 56 8.77 -11.93 -13.68
C GLY A 56 8.83 -10.41 -13.81
N LYS A 57 9.07 -9.68 -12.71
CA LYS A 57 9.28 -8.22 -12.77
C LYS A 57 10.52 -7.82 -13.55
N LEU A 58 11.60 -8.60 -13.46
CA LEU A 58 12.80 -8.36 -14.25
C LEU A 58 12.52 -8.55 -15.75
N ASP A 59 11.83 -9.63 -16.12
CA ASP A 59 11.44 -9.90 -17.52
C ASP A 59 10.56 -8.76 -18.06
N MET A 60 9.60 -8.28 -17.25
CA MET A 60 8.76 -7.13 -17.61
C MET A 60 9.57 -5.85 -17.81
N ARG A 61 10.61 -5.60 -16.99
CA ARG A 61 11.51 -4.45 -17.18
C ARG A 61 12.29 -4.54 -18.50
N VAL A 62 12.81 -5.71 -18.83
CA VAL A 62 13.50 -5.93 -20.11
C VAL A 62 12.56 -5.68 -21.29
N ASN A 63 11.34 -6.21 -21.21
CA ASN A 63 10.34 -5.98 -22.25
C ASN A 63 9.90 -4.52 -22.35
N LEU A 64 9.79 -3.83 -21.21
CA LEU A 64 9.49 -2.40 -21.17
C LEU A 64 10.58 -1.58 -21.87
N HIS A 65 11.86 -1.89 -21.66
CA HIS A 65 12.94 -1.20 -22.39
C HIS A 65 12.81 -1.35 -23.90
N LYS A 66 12.50 -2.57 -24.38
CA LYS A 66 12.26 -2.82 -25.82
C LYS A 66 11.01 -2.13 -26.34
N GLN A 67 9.95 -2.05 -25.54
CA GLN A 67 8.70 -1.40 -25.93
C GLN A 67 8.76 0.13 -25.84
N ALA A 68 9.59 0.69 -24.96
CA ALA A 68 9.80 2.14 -24.86
C ALA A 68 10.34 2.74 -26.17
N GLU A 69 11.07 1.94 -26.96
CA GLU A 69 11.54 2.33 -28.29
C GLU A 69 10.40 2.46 -29.33
N ASN A 70 9.28 1.76 -29.11
CA ASN A 70 8.20 1.61 -30.11
C ASN A 70 6.86 2.25 -29.68
N SER A 71 6.59 2.36 -28.37
CA SER A 71 5.34 2.90 -27.82
C SER A 71 5.53 3.43 -26.40
N ALA A 72 5.65 4.75 -26.28
CA ALA A 72 5.85 5.42 -24.99
C ALA A 72 4.66 5.23 -24.02
N GLN A 73 3.40 5.27 -24.51
CA GLN A 73 2.23 5.09 -23.62
C GLN A 73 2.19 3.70 -22.99
N THR A 74 2.50 2.66 -23.75
CA THR A 74 2.52 1.28 -23.25
C THR A 74 3.61 1.10 -22.19
N ALA A 75 4.79 1.67 -22.43
CA ALA A 75 5.87 1.67 -21.46
C ALA A 75 5.49 2.40 -20.16
N ILE A 76 4.87 3.58 -20.24
CA ILE A 76 4.41 4.33 -19.05
C ILE A 76 3.37 3.52 -18.27
N PHE A 77 2.42 2.88 -18.96
CA PHE A 77 1.39 2.06 -18.32
C PHE A 77 2.01 0.89 -17.54
N ILE A 78 2.93 0.15 -18.15
CA ILE A 78 3.62 -0.98 -17.51
C ILE A 78 4.51 -0.49 -16.34
N ALA A 79 5.24 0.63 -16.53
CA ALA A 79 6.10 1.20 -15.49
C ALA A 79 5.33 1.54 -14.22
N LYS A 80 4.19 2.21 -14.36
CA LYS A 80 3.39 2.69 -13.23
C LYS A 80 2.60 1.56 -12.56
N ASN A 81 1.89 0.74 -13.35
CA ASN A 81 0.96 -0.25 -12.79
C ASN A 81 1.64 -1.56 -12.35
N GLU A 82 2.58 -2.09 -13.14
CA GLU A 82 3.17 -3.42 -12.87
C GLU A 82 4.47 -3.33 -12.06
N LEU A 83 5.27 -2.29 -12.33
CA LEU A 83 6.58 -2.12 -11.71
C LEU A 83 6.57 -1.18 -10.50
N GLY A 84 5.46 -0.46 -10.27
CA GLY A 84 5.30 0.47 -9.16
C GLY A 84 6.24 1.66 -9.22
N MET A 85 6.66 2.08 -10.42
CA MET A 85 7.49 3.26 -10.61
C MET A 85 6.63 4.51 -10.38
N VAL A 86 7.15 5.43 -9.57
CA VAL A 86 6.48 6.69 -9.22
C VAL A 86 7.27 7.88 -9.77
N ASP A 87 6.55 8.90 -10.20
CA ASP A 87 7.16 10.15 -10.62
C ASP A 87 7.65 10.90 -9.38
N LYS A 88 8.90 11.36 -9.40
CA LYS A 88 9.44 12.21 -8.34
C LYS A 88 8.87 13.62 -8.51
N GLN A 89 8.13 14.10 -7.51
CA GLN A 89 7.68 15.50 -7.46
C GLN A 89 8.73 16.37 -6.76
N GLU A 90 9.18 17.43 -7.42
CA GLU A 90 9.97 18.49 -6.79
C GLU A 90 9.03 19.58 -6.28
N ILE A 91 8.79 19.60 -4.96
CA ILE A 91 7.99 20.65 -4.33
C ILE A 91 8.92 21.82 -4.03
N ARG A 92 8.81 22.89 -4.81
CA ARG A 92 9.44 24.17 -4.47
C ARG A 92 8.54 24.86 -3.45
N THR A 93 8.86 24.74 -2.17
CA THR A 93 8.27 25.61 -1.16
C THR A 93 8.93 26.96 -1.29
N GLU A 94 8.26 27.91 -1.96
CA GLU A 94 8.55 29.31 -1.72
C GLU A 94 8.40 29.54 -0.22
N ALA A 95 9.46 30.03 0.43
CA ALA A 95 9.38 30.39 1.84
C ALA A 95 8.30 31.45 1.94
N VAL A 96 7.13 31.07 2.46
CA VAL A 96 6.13 32.03 2.90
C VAL A 96 6.84 32.85 3.95
N ASP A 97 7.13 34.11 3.63
CA ASP A 97 7.72 35.08 4.53
C ASP A 97 6.74 35.25 5.70
N THR A 98 6.87 34.38 6.72
CA THR A 98 6.14 34.50 7.95
C THR A 98 6.72 35.73 8.62
N LYS A 99 6.19 36.91 8.26
CA LYS A 99 6.44 38.15 8.98
C LYS A 99 6.35 37.80 10.46
N SER A 100 7.44 38.00 11.18
CA SER A 100 7.48 37.72 12.61
C SER A 100 6.29 38.44 13.25
N ARG A 101 5.45 37.69 13.96
CA ARG A 101 4.32 38.30 14.66
C ARG A 101 4.88 39.34 15.61
N THR A 102 4.38 40.56 15.52
CA THR A 102 4.75 41.62 16.46
C THR A 102 4.28 41.22 17.87
N GLU A 103 4.95 41.72 18.90
CA GLU A 103 4.60 41.41 20.31
C GLU A 103 3.13 41.71 20.61
N GLN A 104 2.58 42.77 20.00
CA GLN A 104 1.15 43.13 20.08
C GLN A 104 0.21 42.05 19.50
N GLN A 105 0.59 41.40 18.40
CA GLN A 105 -0.21 40.31 17.81
C GLN A 105 -0.21 39.08 18.71
N LEU A 106 0.93 38.77 19.33
CA LEU A 106 1.04 37.67 20.30
C LEU A 106 0.22 37.94 21.57
N GLU A 107 0.17 39.18 22.03
CA GLU A 107 -0.67 39.58 23.17
C GLU A 107 -2.15 39.53 22.85
N ALA A 108 -2.56 40.01 21.67
CA ALA A 108 -3.93 39.93 21.20
C ALA A 108 -4.40 38.46 21.07
N ASP A 109 -3.56 37.59 20.52
CA ASP A 109 -3.85 36.15 20.40
C ASP A 109 -4.01 35.48 21.79
N LYS A 110 -3.12 35.81 22.74
CA LYS A 110 -3.21 35.31 24.13
C LYS A 110 -4.47 35.81 24.84
N ALA A 111 -4.83 37.08 24.64
CA ALA A 111 -6.04 37.66 25.22
C ALA A 111 -7.30 37.00 24.64
N ALA A 112 -7.35 36.81 23.32
CA ALA A 112 -8.46 36.13 22.65
C ALA A 112 -8.61 34.66 23.11
N ALA A 113 -7.50 33.93 23.25
CA ALA A 113 -7.51 32.56 23.75
C ALA A 113 -8.00 32.46 25.20
N ARG A 114 -7.60 33.40 26.07
CA ARG A 114 -8.10 33.46 27.45
C ARG A 114 -9.60 33.76 27.51
N ALA A 115 -10.06 34.74 26.74
CA ALA A 115 -11.48 35.11 26.68
C ALA A 115 -12.34 33.94 26.19
N TYR A 116 -11.88 33.19 25.18
CA TYR A 116 -12.56 32.00 24.69
C TYR A 116 -12.64 30.90 25.75
N ASN A 117 -11.53 30.61 26.43
CA ASN A 117 -11.49 29.58 27.47
C ASN A 117 -12.35 29.94 28.69
N GLU A 118 -12.41 31.22 29.07
CA GLU A 118 -13.31 31.70 30.13
C GLU A 118 -14.78 31.67 29.73
N ALA A 119 -15.10 31.93 28.46
CA ALA A 119 -16.46 31.79 27.96
C ALA A 119 -16.90 30.32 27.97
N MET A 120 -16.03 29.41 27.52
CA MET A 120 -16.29 27.97 27.48
C MET A 120 -16.38 27.33 28.86
N SER A 121 -15.63 27.84 29.86
CA SER A 121 -15.71 27.33 31.23
C SER A 121 -16.97 27.78 31.99
N LYS A 122 -17.59 28.89 31.56
CA LYS A 122 -18.86 29.40 32.11
C LYS A 122 -20.08 28.75 31.47
N THR A 123 -19.96 28.17 30.28
CA THR A 123 -21.02 27.34 29.69
C THR A 123 -21.04 25.96 30.34
N ASN A 124 -21.94 25.75 31.30
CA ASN A 124 -22.31 24.42 31.80
C ASN A 124 -22.92 23.60 30.65
N ILE A 125 -22.08 22.86 29.94
CA ILE A 125 -22.54 21.83 29.01
C ILE A 125 -23.04 20.66 29.86
N ILE A 126 -24.36 20.62 30.11
CA ILE A 126 -25.02 19.42 30.63
C ILE A 126 -24.80 18.32 29.57
N PRO A 127 -24.11 17.21 29.88
CA PRO A 127 -23.94 16.14 28.91
C PRO A 127 -25.32 15.55 28.61
N ILE A 128 -25.72 15.61 27.35
CA ILE A 128 -26.92 14.95 26.84
C ILE A 128 -26.72 13.45 27.08
N LYS A 129 -27.49 12.86 28.00
CA LYS A 129 -27.51 11.41 28.20
C LYS A 129 -27.93 10.77 26.87
N GLU A 130 -27.05 9.96 26.30
CA GLU A 130 -27.36 9.10 25.15
C GLU A 130 -28.57 8.22 25.48
N THR A 131 -29.71 8.49 24.86
CA THR A 131 -30.82 7.54 24.82
C THR A 131 -30.41 6.40 23.90
N LYS A 132 -30.09 5.25 24.49
CA LYS A 132 -30.04 3.97 23.78
C LYS A 132 -31.46 3.65 23.28
N ASN A 133 -31.67 3.77 21.97
CA ASN A 133 -32.80 3.14 21.31
C ASN A 133 -32.48 1.65 21.16
N GLY A 134 -33.41 0.82 21.60
CA GLY A 134 -33.33 -0.64 21.61
C GLY A 134 -33.55 -1.29 20.25
#